data_AF-A0A944N8R9-F1
#
_entry.id   AF-A0A944N8R9-F1
#
_cell.length_a   1.000
_cell.length_b   1.000
_cell.length_c   1.000
_cell.angle_alpha   90.00
_cell.angle_beta   90.00
_cell.angle_gamma   90.00
#
_symmetry.space_group_name_H-M   'P 1'
#
loop_
_entity.id
_entity.type
_entity.pdbx_description
1 polymer ?
#
loop_
_entity_poly.entity_id
_entity_poly.type
_entity_poly.pdbx_seq_one_letter_code
_entity_poly.pdbx_strand_id
1 'polypeptide(L)'
;MKLYFVLILIMIFPIVLSAHDGDDRDDKDDHKREKIIISSQVIHSINSNYQKDIKPIFKKKCFDCHTSKPNYPWYVNVPGLGYIMREHNREGVEHLDLTNDFPFKGKEGDIVEILDEIVEEAVEEDEMPPWYFKITHWDACLTDQEKEVITKWIESSKAKIRR
;
A
#
# COMPACT_ATOMS: atom_id res chain seq x y z
N MET A 1 33.49 -1.89 -60.15
CA MET A 1 33.77 -1.66 -58.71
C MET A 1 32.49 -1.43 -57.88
N LYS A 2 31.45 -2.27 -58.02
CA LYS A 2 30.23 -2.19 -57.18
C LYS A 2 29.64 -3.58 -56.84
N LEU A 3 30.49 -4.62 -56.84
CA LEU A 3 30.08 -5.99 -56.50
C LEU A 3 30.91 -6.62 -55.35
N TYR A 4 32.02 -5.99 -54.96
CA TYR A 4 32.86 -6.45 -53.84
C TYR A 4 32.43 -5.91 -52.47
N PHE A 5 31.47 -4.98 -52.41
CA PHE A 5 31.04 -4.36 -51.15
C PHE A 5 29.94 -5.16 -50.41
N VAL A 6 29.27 -6.10 -51.09
CA VAL A 6 28.19 -6.91 -50.52
C VAL A 6 28.70 -8.21 -49.88
N LEU A 7 29.93 -8.62 -50.18
CA LEU A 7 30.53 -9.86 -49.64
C LEU A 7 31.32 -9.68 -48.34
N ILE A 8 31.41 -8.47 -47.80
CA ILE A 8 32.13 -8.18 -46.54
C ILE A 8 31.19 -8.19 -45.30
N LEU A 9 29.89 -8.42 -45.51
CA LEU A 9 28.90 -8.42 -44.41
C LEU A 9 28.53 -9.81 -43.88
N ILE A 10 29.25 -10.87 -44.30
CA ILE A 10 28.94 -12.28 -43.93
C ILE A 10 30.10 -12.99 -43.20
N MET A 11 31.15 -12.28 -42.78
CA MET A 11 32.29 -12.88 -42.06
C MET A 11 32.65 -12.17 -40.75
N ILE A 12 31.66 -11.85 -39.92
CA ILE A 12 31.90 -11.61 -38.49
C ILE A 12 30.71 -12.17 -37.70
N PHE A 13 30.52 -13.49 -37.80
CA PHE A 13 29.67 -14.25 -36.88
C PHE A 13 30.62 -14.86 -35.84
N PRO A 14 30.93 -14.17 -34.72
CA PRO A 14 31.59 -14.84 -33.63
C PRO A 14 30.62 -15.88 -33.08
N ILE A 15 31.11 -17.11 -33.10
CA ILE A 15 30.61 -18.28 -32.39
C ILE A 15 30.33 -17.87 -30.94
N VAL A 16 29.06 -17.63 -30.60
CA VAL A 16 28.61 -17.62 -29.21
C VAL A 16 28.10 -19.03 -28.93
N LEU A 17 29.06 -19.93 -28.75
CA LEU A 17 28.86 -21.16 -27.99
C LEU A 17 29.28 -20.81 -26.56
N SER A 18 28.31 -20.48 -25.72
CA SER A 18 28.45 -20.64 -24.28
C SER A 18 27.10 -21.10 -23.80
N ALA A 19 27.09 -22.38 -23.42
CA ALA A 19 26.00 -23.05 -22.77
C ALA A 19 25.50 -22.22 -21.59
N HIS A 20 24.24 -21.79 -21.66
CA HIS A 20 23.50 -21.43 -20.46
C HIS A 20 22.73 -22.69 -20.06
N ASP A 21 23.44 -23.60 -19.39
CA ASP A 21 22.82 -24.68 -18.61
C ASP A 21 22.35 -24.02 -17.30
N GLY A 22 21.23 -23.32 -17.42
CA GLY A 22 20.53 -22.69 -16.32
C GLY A 22 19.38 -23.60 -15.91
N ASP A 23 19.71 -24.53 -15.02
CA ASP A 23 18.84 -25.18 -14.02
C ASP A 23 17.42 -24.55 -13.96
N ASP A 24 16.49 -25.06 -14.78
CA ASP A 24 15.05 -24.80 -14.66
C ASP A 24 14.56 -25.52 -13.39
N ARG A 25 14.87 -24.95 -12.23
CA ARG A 25 14.08 -25.21 -11.03
C ARG A 25 12.72 -24.59 -11.27
N ASP A 26 11.79 -25.50 -11.52
CA ASP A 26 10.36 -25.32 -11.33
C ASP A 26 10.13 -24.79 -9.90
N ASP A 27 10.29 -23.47 -9.69
CA ASP A 27 9.89 -22.79 -8.46
C ASP A 27 8.36 -22.62 -8.46
N LYS A 28 7.69 -23.77 -8.42
CA LYS A 28 6.32 -23.89 -7.95
C LYS A 28 6.41 -24.19 -6.46
N ASP A 29 6.52 -23.16 -5.63
CA ASP A 29 6.00 -23.07 -4.25
C ASP A 29 6.75 -21.92 -3.53
N ASP A 30 6.23 -20.69 -3.49
CA ASP A 30 5.98 -20.12 -2.14
C ASP A 30 4.85 -19.07 -2.03
N HIS A 31 3.94 -18.93 -3.00
CA HIS A 31 2.72 -18.12 -2.80
C HIS A 31 1.48 -18.98 -2.55
N LYS A 32 1.66 -20.13 -1.90
CA LYS A 32 0.56 -20.95 -1.40
C LYS A 32 0.14 -20.47 -0.01
N ARG A 33 -0.61 -19.36 -0.01
CA ARG A 33 -1.61 -19.01 1.01
C ARG A 33 -1.13 -19.18 2.46
N GLU A 34 -0.53 -18.12 2.95
CA GLU A 34 -0.72 -17.63 4.31
C GLU A 34 -2.21 -17.25 4.55
N LYS A 35 -3.12 -18.21 4.36
CA LYS A 35 -4.57 -18.03 4.57
C LYS A 35 -5.07 -18.94 5.69
N ILE A 36 -4.15 -19.59 6.41
CA ILE A 36 -4.44 -20.56 7.47
C ILE A 36 -3.58 -20.21 8.70
N ILE A 37 -3.66 -18.99 9.23
CA ILE A 37 -3.12 -18.67 10.56
C ILE A 37 -4.15 -17.86 11.38
N ILE A 38 -4.84 -16.89 10.78
CA ILE A 38 -5.86 -16.09 11.49
C ILE A 38 -7.26 -16.62 11.20
N SER A 39 -7.98 -17.05 12.24
CA SER A 39 -9.34 -17.57 12.07
C SER A 39 -10.31 -16.49 11.56
N SER A 40 -11.24 -16.90 10.68
CA SER A 40 -12.30 -16.02 10.16
C SER A 40 -13.08 -15.32 11.30
N GLN A 41 -13.28 -16.00 12.42
CA GLN A 41 -13.94 -15.46 13.60
C GLN A 41 -13.17 -14.30 14.24
N VAL A 42 -11.84 -14.39 14.30
CA VAL A 42 -10.97 -13.32 14.81
C VAL A 42 -11.07 -12.09 13.91
N ILE A 43 -10.91 -12.26 12.60
CA ILE A 43 -11.04 -11.17 11.62
C ILE A 43 -12.42 -10.52 11.70
N HIS A 44 -13.49 -11.33 11.78
CA HIS A 44 -14.85 -10.81 11.91
C HIS A 44 -15.03 -9.99 13.20
N SER A 45 -14.49 -10.45 14.33
CA SER A 45 -14.54 -9.70 15.59
C SER A 45 -13.79 -8.37 15.50
N ILE A 46 -12.59 -8.36 14.91
CA ILE A 46 -11.81 -7.13 14.72
C ILE A 46 -12.55 -6.16 13.81
N ASN A 47 -13.06 -6.66 12.68
CA ASN A 47 -13.77 -5.85 11.70
C ASN A 47 -15.07 -5.26 12.26
N SER A 48 -15.81 -6.00 13.08
CA SER A 48 -17.02 -5.49 13.75
C SER A 48 -16.71 -4.28 14.65
N ASN A 49 -15.66 -4.37 15.45
CA ASN A 49 -15.21 -3.24 16.28
C ASN A 49 -14.67 -2.08 15.43
N TYR A 50 -13.91 -2.38 14.37
CA TYR A 50 -13.43 -1.40 13.42
C TYR A 50 -14.58 -0.59 12.80
N GLN A 51 -15.60 -1.27 12.25
CA GLN A 51 -16.73 -0.61 11.60
C GLN A 51 -17.49 0.32 12.55
N LYS A 52 -17.58 -0.06 13.83
CA LYS A 52 -18.33 0.69 14.83
C LYS A 52 -17.58 1.93 15.33
N ASP A 53 -16.32 1.74 15.75
CA ASP A 53 -15.62 2.74 16.56
C ASP A 53 -14.49 3.45 15.78
N ILE A 54 -13.89 2.81 14.76
CA ILE A 54 -12.68 3.31 14.07
C ILE A 54 -12.98 3.84 12.66
N LYS A 55 -13.79 3.12 11.89
CA LYS A 55 -14.16 3.50 10.52
C LYS A 55 -14.75 4.92 10.42
N PRO A 56 -15.54 5.44 11.39
CA PRO A 56 -15.97 6.83 11.38
C PRO A 56 -14.81 7.84 11.43
N ILE A 57 -13.76 7.53 12.20
CA ILE A 57 -12.56 8.35 12.31
C ILE A 57 -11.78 8.27 10.99
N PHE A 58 -11.49 7.07 10.50
CA PHE A 58 -10.72 6.87 9.27
C PHE A 58 -11.41 7.50 8.04
N LYS A 59 -12.75 7.46 7.98
CA LYS A 59 -13.53 8.15 6.94
C LYS A 59 -13.25 9.64 6.88
N LYS A 60 -13.03 10.28 8.03
CA LYS A 60 -12.81 11.73 8.13
C LYS A 60 -11.34 12.11 7.96
N LYS A 61 -10.42 11.22 8.36
CA LYS A 61 -9.00 11.56 8.54
C LYS A 61 -8.09 10.93 7.50
N CYS A 62 -8.44 9.75 6.97
CA CYS A 62 -7.54 8.93 6.15
C CYS A 62 -8.09 8.68 4.73
N PHE A 63 -9.41 8.59 4.58
CA PHE A 63 -10.02 8.05 3.35
C PHE A 63 -9.81 8.89 2.09
N ASP A 64 -9.59 10.21 2.26
CA ASP A 64 -9.35 11.11 1.14
C ASP A 64 -7.99 10.86 0.46
N CYS A 65 -7.09 10.09 1.08
CA CYS A 65 -5.79 9.70 0.51
C CYS A 65 -5.58 8.18 0.42
N HIS A 66 -6.17 7.41 1.33
CA HIS A 66 -5.94 5.95 1.45
C HIS A 66 -7.10 5.10 0.91
N THR A 67 -7.89 5.63 -0.03
CA THR A 67 -8.90 4.83 -0.74
C THR A 67 -8.79 4.98 -2.25
N SER A 68 -9.24 3.96 -2.98
CA SER A 68 -9.32 3.98 -4.45
C SER A 68 -10.36 4.97 -5.00
N LYS A 69 -11.22 5.54 -4.14
CA LYS A 69 -12.27 6.49 -4.51
C LYS A 69 -12.26 7.68 -3.53
N PRO A 70 -11.18 8.48 -3.52
CA PRO A 70 -11.07 9.60 -2.60
C PRO A 70 -12.06 10.71 -2.97
N ASN A 71 -12.41 11.56 -2.00
CA ASN A 71 -13.21 12.75 -2.25
C ASN A 71 -12.31 13.87 -2.78
N TYR A 72 -12.06 13.85 -4.10
CA TYR A 72 -11.24 14.89 -4.69
C TYR A 72 -11.93 16.26 -4.67
N PRO A 73 -11.17 17.34 -4.39
CA PRO A 73 -11.65 18.70 -4.55
C PRO A 73 -11.77 19.08 -6.03
N TRP A 74 -12.54 20.13 -6.32
CA TRP A 74 -12.88 20.56 -7.69
C TRP A 74 -11.66 20.81 -8.60
N TYR A 75 -10.54 21.25 -8.01
CA TYR A 75 -9.31 21.58 -8.74
C TYR A 75 -8.53 20.35 -9.24
N VAL A 76 -8.93 19.12 -8.90
CA VAL A 76 -8.37 17.89 -9.49
C VAL A 76 -8.56 17.81 -11.02
N ASN A 77 -9.49 18.60 -11.55
CA ASN A 77 -9.76 18.70 -12.98
C ASN A 77 -8.85 19.70 -13.70
N VAL A 78 -8.05 20.49 -12.96
CA VAL A 78 -7.08 21.42 -13.54
C VAL A 78 -5.86 20.62 -14.05
N PRO A 79 -5.47 20.79 -15.34
CA PRO A 79 -4.29 20.12 -15.88
C PRO A 79 -3.02 20.39 -15.05
N GLY A 80 -2.17 19.38 -14.87
CA GLY A 80 -1.00 19.44 -13.99
C GLY A 80 -1.34 19.11 -12.54
N LEU A 81 -2.15 19.94 -11.86
CA LEU A 81 -2.53 19.72 -10.45
C LEU A 81 -3.25 18.39 -10.24
N GLY A 82 -4.18 18.06 -11.15
CA GLY A 82 -4.89 16.79 -11.10
C GLY A 82 -4.01 15.56 -11.24
N TYR A 83 -2.93 15.65 -12.03
CA TYR A 83 -1.99 14.55 -12.19
C TYR A 83 -1.22 14.31 -10.90
N ILE A 84 -0.64 15.37 -10.33
CA ILE A 84 0.12 15.31 -9.06
C ILE A 84 -0.75 14.73 -7.93
N MET A 85 -1.99 15.20 -7.80
CA MET A 85 -2.87 14.75 -6.72
C MET A 85 -3.32 13.29 -6.89
N ARG A 86 -3.56 12.84 -8.13
CA ARG A 86 -3.86 11.43 -8.41
C ARG A 86 -2.64 10.55 -8.15
N GLU A 87 -1.43 11.04 -8.44
CA GLU A 87 -0.20 10.31 -8.16
C GLU A 87 0.00 10.14 -6.65
N HIS A 88 -0.13 11.22 -5.87
CA HIS A 88 -0.05 11.13 -4.41
C HIS A 88 -1.11 10.22 -3.80
N ASN A 89 -2.35 10.24 -4.30
CA ASN A 89 -3.36 9.29 -3.85
C ASN A 89 -3.00 7.85 -4.23
N ARG A 90 -2.44 7.63 -5.44
CA ARG A 90 -1.99 6.31 -5.88
C ARG A 90 -0.91 5.78 -4.94
N GLU A 91 0.09 6.60 -4.62
CA GLU A 91 1.16 6.28 -3.67
C GLU A 91 0.60 6.00 -2.26
N GLY A 92 -0.28 6.87 -1.76
CA GLY A 92 -0.91 6.68 -0.44
C GLY A 92 -1.70 5.38 -0.33
N VAL A 93 -2.51 5.04 -1.34
CA VAL A 93 -3.22 3.76 -1.42
C VAL A 93 -2.27 2.57 -1.60
N GLU A 94 -1.16 2.75 -2.30
CA GLU A 94 -0.14 1.71 -2.45
C GLU A 94 0.46 1.36 -1.08
N HIS A 95 0.86 2.36 -0.30
CA HIS A 95 1.40 2.16 1.05
C HIS A 95 0.35 1.59 2.02
N LEU A 96 -0.86 2.16 2.03
CA LEU A 96 -1.96 1.70 2.88
C LEU A 96 -3.31 1.85 2.15
N ASP A 97 -3.97 0.73 1.90
CA ASP A 97 -5.28 0.64 1.23
C ASP A 97 -6.41 0.37 2.24
N LEU A 98 -7.19 1.41 2.52
CA LEU A 98 -8.41 1.39 3.35
C LEU A 98 -9.70 1.32 2.50
N THR A 99 -9.60 1.01 1.20
CA THR A 99 -10.77 0.88 0.30
C THR A 99 -11.77 -0.14 0.82
N ASN A 100 -11.25 -1.26 1.33
CA ASN A 100 -12.05 -2.32 1.90
C ASN A 100 -11.98 -2.27 3.42
N ASP A 101 -12.97 -2.88 4.06
CA ASP A 101 -12.95 -3.08 5.50
C ASP A 101 -11.85 -4.08 5.91
N PHE A 102 -11.55 -4.12 7.21
CA PHE A 102 -10.48 -4.96 7.76
C PHE A 102 -10.62 -6.44 7.31
N PRO A 103 -9.52 -7.12 6.93
CA PRO A 103 -8.13 -6.70 7.04
C PRO A 103 -7.69 -5.72 5.93
N PHE A 104 -6.88 -4.74 6.32
CA PHE A 104 -6.31 -3.77 5.40
C PHE A 104 -5.21 -4.40 4.56
N LYS A 105 -4.81 -3.70 3.51
CA LYS A 105 -3.68 -4.08 2.65
C LYS A 105 -2.71 -2.92 2.61
N GLY A 106 -1.45 -3.24 2.40
CA GLY A 106 -0.38 -2.29 2.12
C GLY A 106 0.57 -2.90 1.12
N LYS A 107 1.49 -2.08 0.61
CA LYS A 107 2.56 -2.53 -0.29
C LYS A 107 3.45 -3.55 0.38
N GLU A 108 3.73 -3.33 1.65
CA GLU A 108 4.70 -4.07 2.45
C GLU A 108 4.02 -4.53 3.74
N GLY A 109 4.45 -5.70 4.21
CA GLY A 109 4.13 -6.22 5.51
C GLY A 109 2.82 -6.99 5.70
N ASP A 110 2.78 -7.71 6.82
CA ASP A 110 1.60 -8.45 7.28
C ASP A 110 0.58 -7.52 7.96
N ILE A 111 -0.57 -8.08 8.38
CA ILE A 111 -1.63 -7.28 9.02
C ILE A 111 -1.13 -6.59 10.30
N VAL A 112 -0.21 -7.19 11.03
CA VAL A 112 0.33 -6.64 12.28
C VAL A 112 1.29 -5.49 11.99
N GLU A 113 2.15 -5.62 10.98
CA GLU A 113 3.06 -4.57 10.52
C GLU A 113 2.28 -3.36 9.99
N ILE A 114 1.26 -3.57 9.17
CA ILE A 114 0.36 -2.48 8.71
C ILE A 114 -0.30 -1.74 9.90
N LEU A 115 -0.71 -2.47 10.93
CA LEU A 115 -1.29 -1.86 12.11
C LEU A 115 -0.25 -1.08 12.92
N ASP A 116 1.01 -1.50 12.90
CA ASP A 116 2.11 -0.79 13.56
C ASP A 116 2.46 0.50 12.83
N GLU A 117 2.55 0.47 11.50
CA GLU A 117 2.74 1.69 10.69
C GLU A 117 1.67 2.75 10.96
N ILE A 118 0.40 2.35 11.10
CA ILE A 118 -0.69 3.29 11.44
C ILE A 118 -0.46 3.94 12.81
N VAL A 119 0.05 3.20 13.80
CA VAL A 119 0.32 3.76 15.12
C VAL A 119 1.54 4.68 15.07
N GLU A 120 2.64 4.22 14.48
CA GLU A 120 3.89 4.96 14.39
C GLU A 120 3.68 6.28 13.64
N GLU A 121 3.29 6.22 12.37
CA GLU A 121 3.23 7.42 11.51
C GLU A 121 2.06 8.35 11.88
N ALA A 122 0.88 7.82 12.21
CA ALA A 122 -0.32 8.63 12.39
C ALA A 122 -0.60 9.04 13.83
N VAL A 123 -0.23 8.20 14.81
CA VAL A 123 -0.55 8.44 16.22
C VAL A 123 0.64 9.00 16.98
N GLU A 124 1.80 8.36 16.88
CA GLU A 124 2.98 8.66 17.68
C GLU A 124 3.80 9.82 17.09
N GLU A 125 4.08 9.77 15.80
CA GLU A 125 4.97 10.73 15.14
C GLU A 125 4.25 11.94 14.53
N ASP A 126 2.91 11.87 14.41
CA ASP A 126 2.11 12.90 13.73
C ASP A 126 2.59 13.17 12.29
N GLU A 127 3.15 12.18 11.58
CA GLU A 127 3.53 12.34 10.18
C GLU A 127 2.33 12.35 9.23
N MET A 128 1.21 11.75 9.66
CA MET A 128 -0.05 11.75 8.91
C MET A 128 -1.08 12.78 9.41
N PRO A 129 -1.71 13.57 8.52
CA PRO A 129 -1.34 13.74 7.12
C PRO A 129 -0.03 14.55 6.98
N PRO A 130 0.67 14.52 5.84
CA PRO A 130 1.90 15.28 5.65
C PRO A 130 1.77 16.78 5.98
N TRP A 131 2.83 17.40 6.50
CA TRP A 131 2.79 18.78 7.02
C TRP A 131 2.18 19.81 6.05
N TYR A 132 2.46 19.69 4.74
CA TYR A 132 1.96 20.61 3.73
C TYR A 132 0.44 20.51 3.55
N PHE A 133 -0.14 19.33 3.78
CA PHE A 133 -1.58 19.11 3.77
C PHE A 133 -2.25 19.77 4.97
N LYS A 134 -1.63 19.67 6.16
CA LYS A 134 -2.12 20.28 7.41
C LYS A 134 -2.34 21.79 7.32
N ILE A 135 -1.57 22.49 6.48
CA ILE A 135 -1.68 23.96 6.28
C ILE A 135 -3.09 24.35 5.83
N THR A 136 -3.72 23.52 5.00
CA THR A 136 -5.04 23.80 4.41
C THR A 136 -6.13 22.88 4.91
N HIS A 137 -5.77 21.76 5.56
CA HIS A 137 -6.67 20.71 6.04
C HIS A 137 -6.32 20.30 7.48
N TRP A 138 -6.26 21.28 8.38
CA TRP A 138 -5.94 21.05 9.80
C TRP A 138 -6.98 20.15 10.49
N ASP A 139 -8.20 20.07 9.97
CA ASP A 139 -9.27 19.22 10.45
C ASP A 139 -9.06 17.73 10.11
N ALA A 140 -8.09 17.41 9.26
CA ALA A 140 -7.66 16.05 8.95
C ALA A 140 -6.67 15.46 9.99
N CYS A 141 -6.10 16.29 10.89
CA CYS A 141 -5.25 15.80 11.97
C CYS A 141 -6.07 15.02 13.02
N LEU A 142 -5.52 13.94 13.56
CA LEU A 142 -6.14 13.20 14.66
C LEU A 142 -6.12 14.03 15.95
N THR A 143 -7.23 13.99 16.70
CA THR A 143 -7.28 14.49 18.08
C THR A 143 -6.71 13.46 19.06
N ASP A 144 -6.27 13.89 20.24
CA ASP A 144 -5.75 13.00 21.28
C ASP A 144 -6.73 11.86 21.64
N GLN A 145 -8.03 12.17 21.66
CA GLN A 145 -9.07 11.17 21.91
C GLN A 145 -9.19 10.17 20.75
N GLU A 146 -9.11 10.62 19.50
CA GLU A 146 -9.14 9.74 18.32
C GLU A 146 -7.90 8.83 18.30
N LYS A 147 -6.71 9.39 18.59
CA LYS A 147 -5.46 8.66 18.75
C LYS A 147 -5.58 7.54 19.78
N GLU A 148 -6.07 7.85 20.99
CA GLU A 148 -6.26 6.87 22.06
C GLU A 148 -7.20 5.73 21.65
N VAL A 149 -8.31 6.05 20.98
CA VAL A 149 -9.28 5.07 20.49
C VAL A 149 -8.67 4.16 19.42
N ILE A 150 -7.89 4.71 18.49
CA ILE A 150 -7.17 3.95 17.45
C ILE A 150 -6.15 3.03 18.09
N THR A 151 -5.24 3.54 18.93
CA THR A 151 -4.20 2.73 19.59
C THR A 151 -4.80 1.55 20.33
N LYS A 152 -5.85 1.78 21.14
CA LYS A 152 -6.53 0.70 21.89
C LYS A 152 -7.12 -0.38 20.99
N TRP A 153 -7.73 0.01 19.87
CA TRP A 153 -8.26 -0.95 18.91
C TRP A 153 -7.14 -1.75 18.23
N ILE A 154 -6.03 -1.10 17.86
CA ILE A 154 -4.87 -1.72 17.23
C ILE A 154 -4.22 -2.74 18.17
N GLU A 155 -3.90 -2.34 19.40
CA GLU A 155 -3.31 -3.22 20.41
C GLU A 155 -4.20 -4.46 20.67
N SER A 156 -5.51 -4.25 20.81
CA SER A 156 -6.48 -5.34 20.99
C SER A 156 -6.53 -6.27 19.79
N SER A 157 -6.45 -5.72 18.56
CA SER A 157 -6.47 -6.49 17.32
C SER A 157 -5.21 -7.33 17.16
N LYS A 158 -4.04 -6.74 17.39
CA LYS A 158 -2.75 -7.44 17.39
C LYS A 158 -2.73 -8.58 18.42
N ALA A 159 -3.25 -8.34 19.63
CA ALA A 159 -3.34 -9.36 20.67
C ALA A 159 -4.25 -10.55 20.28
N LYS A 160 -5.30 -10.31 19.49
CA LYS A 160 -6.16 -11.37 18.95
C LYS A 160 -5.53 -12.13 17.79
N ILE A 161 -4.72 -11.46 16.97
CA ILE A 161 -4.04 -12.06 15.81
C ILE A 161 -2.90 -12.98 16.24
N ARG A 162 -2.12 -12.57 17.26
CA ARG A 162 -0.97 -13.32 17.78
C ARG A 162 -1.33 -14.51 18.67
N ARG A 163 -2.63 -14.78 18.88
CA ARG A 163 -3.15 -15.79 19.80
C ARG A 163 -3.73 -16.97 19.05
#